data_AF-A0A8S2FE53-F1
#
_entry.id   AF-A0A8S2FE53-F1
#
_cell.length_a   1.000
_cell.length_b   1.000
_cell.length_c   1.000
_cell.angle_alpha   90.00
_cell.angle_beta   90.00
_cell.angle_gamma   90.00
#
_symmetry.space_group_name_H-M   'P 1'
#
loop_
_entity.id
_entity.type
_entity.pdbx_description
1 polymer ?
#
loop_
_entity_poly.entity_id
_entity_poly.type
_entity_poly.pdbx_seq_one_letter_code
_entity_poly.pdbx_strand_id
1 'polypeptide(L)'
;MLAVVFPTQKMLHDSTIGLIILVFLQWLCAFLIPLPALYSTVLICIGYVVSMFLPLYEFIDLLVVSMVFVAFSIGLIVFCVRKSTSKVQPVQQQQQQQQQNHHASSVQFMKYVVVMYIIFVFLGYGPIGLLTAIDYVQQVSSRTYIGLGLLPPVCLFIDIIILYIYNQDLRRYLMSIVK
;
A
#
# COMPACT_ATOMS: atom_id res chain seq x y z
N MET A 1 -9.98 4.40 -3.25
CA MET A 1 -10.82 3.30 -2.70
C MET A 1 -12.22 3.78 -2.33
N LEU A 2 -12.36 4.82 -1.50
CA LEU A 2 -13.63 5.48 -1.18
C LEU A 2 -14.41 5.95 -2.42
N ALA A 3 -13.73 6.44 -3.46
CA ALA A 3 -14.35 6.87 -4.72
C ALA A 3 -15.12 5.77 -5.47
N VAL A 4 -14.81 4.49 -5.23
CA VAL A 4 -15.53 3.34 -5.82
C VAL A 4 -16.71 2.92 -4.94
N VAL A 5 -16.60 3.09 -3.63
CA VAL A 5 -17.59 2.64 -2.63
C VAL A 5 -18.70 3.67 -2.42
N PHE A 6 -18.37 4.96 -2.41
CA PHE A 6 -19.32 6.07 -2.18
C PHE A 6 -19.23 7.12 -3.29
N PRO A 7 -19.73 6.84 -4.50
CA PRO A 7 -19.67 7.79 -5.61
C PRO A 7 -20.46 9.08 -5.35
N THR A 8 -21.47 9.06 -4.47
CA THR A 8 -22.31 10.23 -4.11
C THR A 8 -21.71 11.11 -3.01
N GLN A 9 -20.75 10.62 -2.22
CA GLN A 9 -19.98 11.44 -1.27
C GLN A 9 -18.71 12.06 -1.91
N LYS A 10 -18.50 11.87 -3.22
CA LYS A 10 -17.37 12.42 -3.98
C LYS A 10 -17.12 13.90 -3.71
N MET A 11 -18.15 14.72 -3.57
CA MET A 11 -17.98 16.18 -3.41
C MET A 11 -17.27 16.60 -2.12
N LEU A 12 -17.35 15.83 -1.02
CA LEU A 12 -16.66 16.16 0.23
C LEU A 12 -15.23 15.60 0.28
N HIS A 13 -14.95 14.53 -0.48
CA HIS A 13 -13.71 13.77 -0.40
C HIS A 13 -12.75 13.95 -1.60
N ASP A 14 -13.21 14.54 -2.70
CA ASP A 14 -12.38 15.04 -3.82
C ASP A 14 -11.73 16.40 -3.51
N SER A 15 -11.88 16.95 -2.29
CA SER A 15 -11.10 18.12 -1.91
C SER A 15 -9.63 17.73 -1.83
N THR A 16 -8.79 18.35 -2.66
CA THR A 16 -7.33 18.20 -2.63
C THR A 16 -6.78 18.36 -1.22
N ILE A 17 -7.43 19.18 -0.40
CA ILE A 17 -7.14 19.41 1.03
C ILE A 17 -7.27 18.12 1.85
N GLY A 18 -8.35 17.34 1.67
CA GLY A 18 -8.54 16.08 2.39
C GLY A 18 -7.46 15.04 2.05
N LEU A 19 -7.06 14.96 0.78
CA LEU A 19 -5.94 14.12 0.36
C LEU A 19 -4.62 14.57 0.98
N ILE A 20 -4.35 15.88 1.01
CA ILE A 20 -3.14 16.45 1.64
C ILE A 20 -3.10 16.11 3.13
N ILE A 21 -4.22 16.25 3.85
CA ILE A 21 -4.31 15.92 5.28
C ILE A 21 -4.02 14.43 5.51
N LEU A 22 -4.58 13.55 4.69
CA LEU A 22 -4.32 12.10 4.78
C LEU A 22 -2.86 11.75 4.50
N VAL A 23 -2.26 12.37 3.48
CA VAL A 23 -0.83 12.20 3.19
C VAL A 23 0.01 12.70 4.36
N PHE A 24 -0.30 13.86 4.93
CA PHE A 24 0.40 14.39 6.09
C PHE A 24 0.28 13.47 7.31
N LEU A 25 -0.92 12.96 7.60
CA LEU A 25 -1.15 11.96 8.65
C LEU A 25 -0.34 10.67 8.41
N GLN A 26 -0.28 10.20 7.17
CA GLN A 26 0.52 9.04 6.80
C GLN A 26 2.01 9.28 7.08
N TRP A 27 2.54 10.45 6.70
CA TRP A 27 3.92 10.83 7.01
C TRP A 27 4.17 10.95 8.51
N LEU A 28 3.23 11.52 9.26
CA LEU A 28 3.32 11.62 10.72
C LEU A 28 3.38 10.22 11.36
N CYS A 29 2.52 9.29 10.95
CA CYS A 29 2.57 7.90 11.41
C CYS A 29 3.90 7.24 11.03
N ALA A 30 4.34 7.38 9.77
CA ALA A 30 5.62 6.83 9.31
C ALA A 30 6.83 7.38 10.07
N PHE A 31 6.74 8.60 10.63
CA PHE A 31 7.75 9.17 11.50
C PHE A 31 7.66 8.67 12.95
N LEU A 32 6.45 8.46 13.46
CA LEU A 32 6.21 8.00 14.84
C LEU A 32 6.52 6.50 15.05
N ILE A 33 6.31 5.67 14.04
CA ILE A 33 6.55 4.22 14.10
C ILE A 33 8.02 3.84 14.38
N PRO A 34 9.04 4.40 13.72
CA PRO A 34 10.45 4.08 13.99
C PRO A 34 11.03 4.81 15.22
N LEU A 35 10.27 5.70 15.85
CA LEU A 35 10.73 6.55 16.95
C LEU A 35 11.16 5.73 18.19
N PRO A 36 10.44 4.66 18.60
CA PRO A 36 10.91 3.73 19.63
C PRO A 36 12.23 3.03 19.28
N ALA A 37 12.45 2.70 18.01
CA ALA A 37 13.71 2.11 17.54
C ALA A 37 14.89 3.06 17.79
N LEU A 38 14.73 4.33 17.40
CA LEU A 38 15.72 5.39 17.57
C LEU A 38 16.10 5.62 19.04
N TYR A 39 15.13 5.62 19.95
CA TYR A 39 15.42 5.77 21.39
C TYR A 39 16.12 4.55 21.98
N SER A 40 15.82 3.34 21.50
CA SER A 40 16.44 2.10 21.98
C SER A 40 17.94 2.04 21.70
N THR A 41 18.39 2.61 20.59
CA THR A 41 19.81 2.72 20.22
C THR A 41 20.60 3.71 21.09
N VAL A 42 19.93 4.65 21.76
CA VAL A 42 20.57 5.73 22.54
C VAL A 42 20.64 5.40 24.04
N LEU A 43 19.69 4.62 24.58
CA LEU A 43 19.60 4.28 26.01
C LEU A 43 20.01 2.83 26.28
N ILE A 44 21.33 2.63 26.46
CA ILE A 44 21.99 1.31 26.60
C ILE A 44 21.41 0.45 27.75
N CYS A 45 20.90 1.05 28.82
CA CYS A 45 20.41 0.32 30.00
C CYS A 45 18.94 -0.16 29.90
N ILE A 46 18.13 0.39 28.98
CA ILE A 46 16.73 -0.06 28.72
C ILE A 46 16.68 -0.91 27.43
N GLY A 47 17.74 -0.86 26.61
CA GLY A 47 17.83 -1.48 25.29
C GLY A 47 17.67 -3.00 25.25
N TYR A 48 17.91 -3.74 26.33
CA TYR A 48 17.80 -5.21 26.28
C TYR A 48 16.35 -5.69 26.11
N VAL A 49 15.41 -5.12 26.88
CA VAL A 49 13.99 -5.45 26.76
C VAL A 49 13.41 -4.88 25.46
N VAL A 50 13.78 -3.64 25.10
CA VAL A 50 13.28 -3.00 23.88
C VAL A 50 13.81 -3.67 22.62
N SER A 51 15.06 -4.15 22.60
CA SER A 51 15.64 -4.84 21.43
C SER A 51 15.00 -6.19 21.13
N MET A 52 14.41 -6.87 22.12
CA MET A 52 13.66 -8.12 21.86
C MET A 52 12.30 -7.84 21.23
N PHE A 53 11.60 -6.77 21.63
CA PHE A 53 10.26 -6.48 21.14
C PHE A 53 10.25 -5.70 19.81
N LEU A 54 11.32 -4.95 19.52
CA LEU A 54 11.39 -4.08 18.35
C LEU A 54 11.25 -4.83 17.01
N PRO A 55 11.94 -5.96 16.76
CA PRO A 55 11.77 -6.71 15.52
C PRO A 55 10.36 -7.28 15.34
N LEU A 56 9.75 -7.74 16.44
CA LEU A 56 8.39 -8.26 16.45
C LEU A 56 7.38 -7.14 16.18
N TYR A 57 7.59 -5.96 16.77
CA TYR A 57 6.78 -4.77 16.54
C TYR A 57 6.85 -4.31 15.07
N GLU A 58 8.05 -4.21 14.50
CA GLU A 58 8.25 -3.86 13.10
C GLU A 58 7.60 -4.88 12.17
N PHE A 59 7.70 -6.18 12.46
CA PHE A 59 7.05 -7.22 11.68
C PHE A 59 5.52 -7.11 11.74
N ILE A 60 4.95 -6.94 12.93
CA ILE A 60 3.49 -6.84 13.11
C ILE A 60 2.95 -5.58 12.44
N ASP A 61 3.58 -4.43 12.67
CA ASP A 61 3.08 -3.16 12.15
C ASP A 61 3.25 -3.06 10.64
N LEU A 62 4.44 -3.40 10.12
CA LEU A 62 4.72 -3.23 8.70
C LEU A 62 4.02 -4.29 7.84
N LEU A 63 3.91 -5.53 8.33
CA LEU A 63 3.36 -6.64 7.55
C LEU A 63 1.91 -6.96 7.92
N VAL A 64 1.62 -7.23 9.19
CA VAL A 64 0.30 -7.71 9.62
C VAL A 64 -0.75 -6.60 9.53
N VAL A 65 -0.48 -5.42 10.07
CA VAL A 65 -1.42 -4.29 10.02
C VAL A 65 -1.68 -3.87 8.57
N SER A 66 -0.63 -3.74 7.76
CA SER A 66 -0.75 -3.47 6.32
C SER A 66 -1.62 -4.51 5.60
N MET A 67 -1.43 -5.81 5.87
CA MET A 67 -2.21 -6.88 5.25
C MET A 67 -3.68 -6.83 5.67
N VAL A 68 -3.95 -6.58 6.95
CA VAL A 68 -5.32 -6.45 7.46
C VAL A 68 -6.03 -5.26 6.81
N PHE A 69 -5.37 -4.11 6.71
CA PHE A 69 -5.95 -2.92 6.06
C PHE A 69 -6.26 -3.18 4.59
N VAL A 70 -5.34 -3.80 3.84
CA VAL A 70 -5.56 -4.08 2.43
C VAL A 70 -6.65 -5.14 2.23
N ALA A 71 -6.61 -6.24 2.99
CA ALA A 71 -7.64 -7.28 2.92
C ALA A 71 -9.03 -6.71 3.26
N PHE A 72 -9.13 -5.91 4.32
CA PHE A 72 -10.36 -5.22 4.70
C PHE A 72 -10.86 -4.30 3.59
N SER A 73 -9.96 -3.54 2.99
CA SER A 73 -10.33 -2.59 1.95
C SER A 73 -10.75 -3.28 0.64
N ILE A 74 -10.06 -4.34 0.23
CA ILE A 74 -10.46 -5.19 -0.90
C ILE A 74 -11.83 -5.82 -0.62
N GLY A 75 -12.03 -6.35 0.59
CA GLY A 75 -13.30 -6.94 1.04
C GLY A 75 -14.45 -5.95 0.94
N LEU A 76 -14.24 -4.71 1.41
CA LEU A 76 -15.21 -3.62 1.27
C LEU A 76 -15.54 -3.32 -0.19
N ILE A 77 -14.55 -3.28 -1.09
CA ILE A 77 -14.84 -3.06 -2.51
C ILE A 77 -15.65 -4.21 -3.09
N VAL A 78 -15.25 -5.47 -2.86
CA VAL A 78 -15.97 -6.63 -3.38
C VAL A 78 -17.42 -6.63 -2.87
N PHE A 79 -17.63 -6.33 -1.60
CA PHE A 79 -18.96 -6.20 -1.02
C PHE A 79 -19.79 -5.11 -1.70
N CYS A 80 -19.20 -3.93 -1.93
CA CYS A 80 -19.90 -2.80 -2.54
C CYS A 80 -20.19 -3.02 -4.03
N VAL A 81 -19.25 -3.62 -4.77
CA VAL A 81 -19.45 -4.00 -6.18
C VAL A 81 -20.59 -5.02 -6.28
N ARG A 82 -20.59 -6.07 -5.44
CA ARG A 82 -21.67 -7.09 -5.42
C ARG A 82 -23.05 -6.47 -5.09
N LYS A 83 -23.09 -5.55 -4.12
CA LYS A 83 -24.32 -4.85 -3.73
C LYS A 83 -24.82 -3.90 -4.83
N SER A 84 -23.92 -3.27 -5.58
CA SER A 84 -24.26 -2.42 -6.73
C SER A 84 -24.79 -3.24 -7.89
N THR A 85 -24.12 -4.35 -8.25
CA THR A 85 -24.58 -5.26 -9.33
C THR A 85 -25.94 -5.90 -9.03
N SER A 86 -26.27 -6.14 -7.75
CA SER A 86 -27.57 -6.70 -7.35
C SER A 86 -28.74 -5.70 -7.47
N LYS A 87 -28.49 -4.41 -7.63
CA LYS A 87 -29.51 -3.35 -7.71
C LYS A 87 -29.80 -2.85 -9.13
N VAL A 88 -29.04 -3.30 -10.13
CA VAL A 88 -29.25 -2.89 -11.52
C VAL A 88 -30.37 -3.74 -12.13
N GLN A 89 -31.61 -3.28 -12.00
CA GLN A 89 -32.71 -3.72 -12.87
C GLN A 89 -32.51 -3.16 -14.29
N PRO A 90 -32.97 -3.86 -15.34
CA PRO A 90 -32.70 -3.50 -16.73
C PRO A 90 -33.64 -2.36 -17.18
N VAL A 91 -33.38 -1.13 -16.75
CA VAL A 91 -34.11 0.04 -17.23
C VAL A 91 -33.10 1.16 -17.51
N GLN A 92 -33.04 1.59 -18.79
CA GLN A 92 -32.23 2.68 -19.39
C GLN A 92 -30.76 2.40 -19.76
N GLN A 93 -30.57 1.89 -20.99
CA GLN A 93 -29.28 1.54 -21.60
C GLN A 93 -28.44 2.72 -22.14
N GLN A 94 -28.95 3.96 -22.23
CA GLN A 94 -28.21 5.05 -22.89
C GLN A 94 -27.36 5.94 -21.96
N GLN A 95 -27.72 6.09 -20.67
CA GLN A 95 -26.85 6.78 -19.69
C GLN A 95 -25.80 5.86 -19.05
N GLN A 96 -25.91 4.54 -19.24
CA GLN A 96 -24.98 3.57 -18.66
C GLN A 96 -23.61 3.54 -19.36
N GLN A 97 -23.49 3.87 -20.66
CA GLN A 97 -22.22 3.73 -21.40
C GLN A 97 -21.09 4.65 -20.87
N GLN A 98 -21.38 5.88 -20.42
CA GLN A 98 -20.35 6.75 -19.83
C GLN A 98 -19.95 6.30 -18.42
N GLN A 99 -20.89 5.81 -17.60
CA GLN A 99 -20.56 5.25 -16.28
C GLN A 99 -19.77 3.93 -16.39
N GLN A 100 -20.05 3.13 -17.41
CA GLN A 100 -19.37 1.85 -17.64
C GLN A 100 -17.88 2.02 -17.98
N ASN A 101 -17.52 3.04 -18.76
CA ASN A 101 -16.11 3.35 -19.07
C ASN A 101 -15.33 3.82 -17.82
N HIS A 102 -15.93 4.64 -16.96
CA HIS A 102 -15.29 5.04 -15.69
C HIS A 102 -15.15 3.87 -14.71
N HIS A 103 -16.12 2.95 -14.68
CA HIS A 103 -16.02 1.74 -13.86
C HIS A 103 -14.95 0.77 -14.37
N ALA A 104 -14.84 0.55 -15.67
CA ALA A 104 -13.81 -0.32 -16.26
C ALA A 104 -12.39 0.17 -15.93
N SER A 105 -12.14 1.48 -16.05
CA SER A 105 -10.87 2.10 -15.67
C SER A 105 -10.57 1.97 -14.17
N SER A 106 -11.58 2.18 -13.31
CA SER A 106 -11.44 2.05 -11.85
C SER A 106 -11.10 0.63 -11.40
N VAL A 107 -11.69 -0.38 -12.05
CA VAL A 107 -11.42 -1.80 -11.76
C VAL A 107 -10.01 -2.20 -12.21
N GLN A 108 -9.55 -1.70 -13.37
CA GLN A 108 -8.18 -1.93 -13.82
C GLN A 108 -7.17 -1.30 -12.85
N PHE A 109 -7.39 -0.05 -12.44
CA PHE A 109 -6.56 0.61 -11.42
C PHE A 109 -6.49 -0.20 -10.12
N MET A 110 -7.62 -0.72 -9.65
CA MET A 110 -7.63 -1.55 -8.45
C MET A 110 -6.82 -2.84 -8.59
N LYS A 111 -6.88 -3.52 -9.74
CA LYS A 111 -6.04 -4.70 -10.00
C LYS A 111 -4.56 -4.36 -9.88
N TYR A 112 -4.13 -3.20 -10.41
CA TYR A 112 -2.74 -2.77 -10.30
C TYR A 112 -2.33 -2.46 -8.87
N VAL A 113 -3.17 -1.75 -8.11
CA VAL A 113 -2.90 -1.49 -6.69
C VAL A 113 -2.74 -2.79 -5.91
N VAL A 114 -3.55 -3.81 -6.19
CA VAL A 114 -3.43 -5.12 -5.54
C VAL A 114 -2.13 -5.84 -5.96
N VAL A 115 -1.77 -5.82 -7.25
CA VAL A 115 -0.52 -6.43 -7.74
C VAL A 115 0.71 -5.74 -7.14
N MET A 116 0.75 -4.41 -7.17
CA MET A 116 1.81 -3.63 -6.52
C MET A 116 1.91 -3.96 -5.04
N TYR A 117 0.78 -4.02 -4.34
CA TYR A 117 0.77 -4.39 -2.93
C TYR A 117 1.34 -5.81 -2.69
N ILE A 118 0.97 -6.78 -3.53
CA ILE A 118 1.50 -8.15 -3.41
C ILE A 118 3.01 -8.16 -3.63
N ILE A 119 3.51 -7.48 -4.66
CA ILE A 119 4.94 -7.38 -4.96
C ILE A 119 5.67 -6.71 -3.79
N PHE A 120 5.21 -5.54 -3.38
CA PHE A 120 5.82 -4.74 -2.32
C PHE A 120 5.86 -5.50 -0.99
N VAL A 121 4.75 -6.07 -0.55
CA VAL A 121 4.66 -6.71 0.77
C VAL A 121 5.20 -8.14 0.77
N PHE A 122 4.85 -8.99 -0.19
CA PHE A 122 5.26 -10.40 -0.15
C PHE A 122 6.63 -10.65 -0.74
N LEU A 123 7.06 -9.90 -1.76
CA LEU A 123 8.38 -10.07 -2.37
C LEU A 123 9.39 -9.10 -1.76
N GLY A 124 8.99 -7.85 -1.46
CA GLY A 124 9.89 -6.85 -0.88
C GLY A 124 10.14 -7.08 0.60
N TYR A 125 9.12 -6.82 1.42
CA TYR A 125 9.27 -6.77 2.87
C TYR A 125 9.07 -8.11 3.58
N GLY A 126 8.29 -9.02 3.01
CA GLY A 126 8.01 -10.35 3.57
C GLY A 126 9.27 -11.15 3.88
N PRO A 127 10.20 -11.33 2.93
CA PRO A 127 11.42 -12.09 3.16
C PRO A 127 12.30 -11.47 4.25
N ILE A 128 12.40 -10.14 4.32
CA ILE A 128 13.15 -9.44 5.37
C ILE A 128 12.46 -9.64 6.72
N GLY A 129 11.15 -9.40 6.80
CA GLY A 129 10.42 -9.54 8.06
C GLY A 129 10.51 -10.97 8.62
N LEU A 130 10.43 -11.97 7.74
CA LEU A 130 10.65 -13.37 8.11
C LEU A 130 12.09 -13.60 8.55
N LEU A 131 13.08 -13.03 7.85
CA LEU A 131 14.49 -13.16 8.21
C LEU A 131 14.78 -12.59 9.59
N THR A 132 14.25 -11.40 9.90
CA THR A 132 14.42 -10.77 11.22
C THR A 132 13.79 -11.61 12.33
N ALA A 133 12.64 -12.25 12.05
CA ALA A 133 12.02 -13.19 12.97
C ALA A 133 12.84 -14.49 13.15
N ILE A 134 13.49 -14.97 12.09
CA ILE A 134 14.38 -16.14 12.15
C ILE A 134 15.67 -15.81 12.89
N ASP A 135 16.25 -14.64 12.66
CA ASP A 135 17.50 -14.20 13.29
C ASP A 135 17.37 -14.07 14.82
N TYR A 136 16.17 -13.73 15.27
CA TYR A 136 15.82 -13.78 16.69
C TYR A 136 15.99 -15.19 17.30
N VAL A 137 15.76 -16.25 16.52
CA VAL A 137 15.84 -17.65 16.96
C VAL A 137 17.19 -18.28 16.63
N GLN A 138 17.80 -17.90 15.52
CA GLN A 138 19.03 -18.50 14.98
C GLN A 138 19.87 -17.43 14.30
N GLN A 139 21.14 -17.27 14.70
CA GLN A 139 22.05 -16.32 14.07
C GLN A 139 22.13 -16.54 12.54
N VAL A 140 21.64 -15.56 11.80
CA VAL A 140 21.65 -15.52 10.34
C VAL A 140 22.96 -14.88 9.86
N SER A 141 23.48 -15.36 8.72
CA SER A 141 24.67 -14.77 8.12
C SER A 141 24.43 -13.32 7.69
N SER A 142 25.41 -12.45 7.93
CA SER A 142 25.37 -11.04 7.50
C SER A 142 25.19 -10.87 5.98
N ARG A 143 25.68 -11.84 5.17
CA ARG A 143 25.50 -11.86 3.72
C ARG A 143 24.03 -12.04 3.32
N THR A 144 23.30 -12.88 4.03
CA THR A 144 21.86 -13.10 3.80
C THR A 144 21.06 -11.84 4.10
N TYR A 145 21.41 -11.13 5.18
CA TYR A 145 20.82 -9.84 5.53
C TYR A 145 21.04 -8.78 4.47
N ILE A 146 22.26 -8.64 3.95
CA ILE A 146 22.57 -7.67 2.90
C ILE A 146 21.81 -8.03 1.61
N GLY A 147 21.82 -9.30 1.21
CA GLY A 147 21.12 -9.76 0.01
C GLY A 147 19.62 -9.52 0.08
N LEU A 148 18.99 -9.89 1.20
CA LEU A 148 17.55 -9.67 1.40
C LEU A 148 17.20 -8.19 1.61
N GLY A 149 18.09 -7.42 2.24
CA GLY A 149 17.96 -5.97 2.42
C GLY A 149 17.84 -5.16 1.12
N LEU A 150 18.28 -5.72 -0.01
CA LEU A 150 18.13 -5.09 -1.33
C LEU A 150 16.76 -5.34 -1.98
N LEU A 151 15.92 -6.26 -1.46
CA LEU A 151 14.62 -6.53 -2.06
C LEU A 151 13.62 -5.36 -1.97
N PRO A 152 13.43 -4.68 -0.82
CA PRO A 152 12.54 -3.53 -0.74
C PRO A 152 12.84 -2.41 -1.73
N PRO A 153 14.09 -1.92 -1.88
CA PRO A 153 14.37 -0.87 -2.86
C PRO A 153 14.18 -1.36 -4.30
N VAL A 154 14.47 -2.63 -4.60
CA VAL A 154 14.18 -3.22 -5.92
C VAL A 154 12.67 -3.28 -6.17
N CYS A 155 11.86 -3.64 -5.16
CA CYS A 155 10.40 -3.66 -5.29
C CYS A 155 9.83 -2.26 -5.50
N LEU A 156 10.33 -1.25 -4.77
CA LEU A 156 9.97 0.16 -5.01
C LEU A 156 10.26 0.59 -6.46
N PHE A 157 11.41 0.18 -7.00
CA PHE A 157 11.75 0.49 -8.38
C PHE A 157 10.81 -0.20 -9.38
N ILE A 158 10.46 -1.46 -9.14
CA ILE A 158 9.47 -2.21 -9.93
C ILE A 158 8.10 -1.51 -9.86
N ASP A 159 7.67 -1.06 -8.69
CA ASP A 159 6.40 -0.33 -8.53
C ASP A 159 6.41 0.98 -9.33
N ILE A 160 7.50 1.75 -9.32
CA ILE A 160 7.62 2.97 -10.14
C ILE A 160 7.48 2.63 -11.63
N ILE A 161 8.14 1.55 -12.09
CA ILE A 161 8.04 1.10 -13.49
C ILE A 161 6.60 0.70 -13.83
N ILE A 162 5.94 -0.09 -12.98
CA ILE A 162 4.54 -0.50 -13.16
C ILE A 162 3.65 0.75 -13.22
N LEU A 163 3.83 1.71 -12.31
CA LEU A 163 3.06 2.95 -12.30
C LEU A 163 3.19 3.70 -13.63
N TYR A 164 4.42 3.81 -14.14
CA TYR A 164 4.70 4.45 -15.42
C TYR A 164 4.08 3.70 -16.62
N ILE A 165 4.13 2.37 -16.63
CA ILE A 165 3.57 1.51 -17.68
C ILE A 165 2.04 1.51 -17.68
N TYR A 166 1.38 1.78 -16.55
CA TYR A 166 -0.08 1.75 -16.48
C TYR A 166 -0.73 3.14 -16.43
N ASN A 167 0.00 4.18 -16.02
CA ASN A 167 -0.51 5.54 -16.05
C ASN A 167 -0.23 6.20 -17.41
N GLN A 168 -1.20 6.09 -18.33
CA GLN A 168 -1.11 6.67 -19.66
C GLN A 168 -0.94 8.20 -19.64
N ASP A 169 -1.60 8.88 -18.70
CA ASP A 169 -1.54 10.34 -18.58
C ASP A 169 -0.14 10.80 -18.13
N LEU A 170 0.42 10.11 -17.13
CA LEU A 170 1.80 10.34 -16.69
C LEU A 170 2.80 10.15 -17.84
N ARG A 171 2.61 9.11 -18.66
CA ARG A 171 3.48 8.86 -19.82
C ARG A 171 3.37 9.94 -20.88
N ARG A 172 2.14 10.38 -21.21
CA ARG A 172 1.91 11.47 -22.17
C ARG A 172 2.55 12.76 -21.68
N TYR A 173 2.40 13.06 -20.39
CA TYR A 173 3.01 14.23 -19.76
C TYR A 173 4.54 14.16 -19.81
N LEU A 174 5.14 13.04 -19.40
CA LEU A 174 6.61 12.87 -19.46
C LEU A 174 7.14 12.94 -20.89
N MET A 175 6.46 12.32 -21.86
CA MET A 175 6.82 12.44 -23.28
C MET A 175 6.69 13.87 -23.81
N SER A 176 5.83 14.71 -23.24
CA SER A 176 5.69 16.11 -23.62
C SER A 176 6.79 17.02 -23.07
N ILE A 177 7.43 16.64 -21.95
CA ILE A 177 8.55 17.38 -21.36
C ILE A 177 9.88 17.05 -22.08
N VAL A 178 10.01 15.81 -22.54
CA VAL A 178 11.25 15.32 -23.19
C VAL A 178 11.37 15.77 -24.66
N LYS A 179 10.28 16.29 -25.25
CA LYS A 179 10.25 16.88 -26.59
C LYS A 179 10.53 18.38 -26.53
#